data_AF-A0A3D8M2K0-F1
#
_entry.id   AF-A0A3D8M2K0-F1
#
_cell.length_a   1.000
_cell.length_b   1.000
_cell.length_c   1.000
_cell.angle_alpha   90.00
_cell.angle_beta   90.00
_cell.angle_gamma   90.00
#
_symmetry.space_group_name_H-M   'P 1'
#
loop_
_entity.id
_entity.type
_entity.pdbx_description
1 polymer ?
#
loop_
_entity_poly.entity_id
_entity_poly.type
_entity_poly.pdbx_seq_one_letter_code
_entity_poly.pdbx_strand_id
1 'polypeptide(L)'
;MNAPLFNELVSAIQIGKKLPDAIYLHDSALLSVPDKLHKVILAVGNALKIPRDQWNIVKLSRKDFALSLLHYPDFEHDAYPALKQSVTVNLEKLSHKVTDYTSYDNPPILHRKETMVLETHPLYEEFQQITQEGERAGLYDNSRHIGFKASWEALINSHGYELVDGRLFRNSALLNNADNQQIERDKTAIVRYELSAPMKVLAKHGFLNGQYSIFDYGCGRGDDLRELEAHGLDALGWDPNFLPDADKVNADLVNIGFVINVIEERNERMEAIQGAWELTKKLLVVSAMLANESYLARFTPYKDGIITSRNTFQKYYTQSELKMFIELSLDEAAIAVAPGIYFVFKDKYLEQDYLQNRHKRKHNWEHKSKPINVKEARTQLLFTKHGELFEGFWEVCLLLGRCPVKEEFDRAEDLLALVGTMKKAFRLCLAFYDKEELEISRKMRREDLLVYFAVSLFGKRKPYKHQPEQTKRDIKEFFETHKSAQSQATELLFQISDTQRIEQECLAAHQTLPQSVLVEECDQPHSLTFHKQYLDLLSPLLRVYVSSALQLYGELEDIQLIKIHITSGKLTLLGYEDFEHEDNPRLKERVKIKMAEQDVDFFDYVDEQYLAVLEGKDQYVA
;
A
#
# COMPACT_ATOMS: atom_id res chain seq x y z
N MET A 1 6.85 -38.33 -5.48
CA MET A 1 6.64 -37.78 -6.85
C MET A 1 7.31 -36.42 -6.91
N ASN A 2 7.90 -36.01 -8.02
CA ASN A 2 8.54 -34.70 -8.19
C ASN A 2 7.65 -33.75 -9.02
N ALA A 3 7.98 -32.46 -9.00
CA ALA A 3 7.20 -31.41 -9.67
C ALA A 3 6.99 -31.63 -11.18
N PRO A 4 8.00 -32.04 -11.99
CA PRO A 4 7.81 -32.27 -13.41
C PRO A 4 6.80 -33.39 -13.71
N LEU A 5 6.92 -34.53 -13.02
CA LEU A 5 6.00 -35.65 -13.18
C LEU A 5 4.58 -35.31 -12.71
N PHE A 6 4.44 -34.49 -11.65
CA PHE A 6 3.13 -34.02 -11.22
C PHE A 6 2.45 -33.17 -12.30
N ASN A 7 3.16 -32.18 -12.85
CA ASN A 7 2.61 -31.30 -13.90
C ASN A 7 2.26 -32.08 -15.17
N GLU A 8 3.07 -33.08 -15.55
CA GLU A 8 2.78 -34.00 -16.66
C GLU A 8 1.48 -34.77 -16.41
N LEU A 9 1.35 -35.41 -15.23
CA LEU A 9 0.17 -36.21 -14.88
C LEU A 9 -1.10 -35.36 -14.73
N VAL A 10 -0.98 -34.14 -14.18
CA VAL A 10 -2.10 -33.18 -14.11
C VAL A 10 -2.53 -32.74 -15.51
N SER A 11 -1.58 -32.51 -16.42
CA SER A 11 -1.89 -32.09 -17.80
C SER A 11 -2.57 -33.20 -18.62
N ALA A 12 -2.36 -34.47 -18.26
CA ALA A 12 -3.00 -35.61 -18.91
C ALA A 12 -4.48 -35.83 -18.51
N ILE A 13 -4.96 -35.12 -17.48
CA ILE A 13 -6.33 -35.27 -16.96
C ILE A 13 -7.36 -34.80 -17.98
N GLN A 14 -8.32 -35.67 -18.30
CA GLN A 14 -9.39 -35.38 -19.25
C GLN A 14 -10.66 -34.82 -18.57
N ILE A 15 -11.09 -35.47 -17.49
CA ILE A 15 -12.28 -35.11 -16.69
C ILE A 15 -11.92 -34.01 -15.67
N GLY A 16 -12.84 -33.09 -15.37
CA GLY A 16 -12.65 -32.06 -14.33
C GLY A 16 -12.83 -30.63 -14.86
N LYS A 17 -13.20 -29.71 -13.97
CA LYS A 17 -13.33 -28.28 -14.29
C LYS A 17 -11.96 -27.69 -14.52
N LYS A 18 -11.63 -27.38 -15.77
CA LYS A 18 -10.33 -26.83 -16.18
C LYS A 18 -10.38 -25.30 -16.14
N LEU A 19 -9.57 -24.72 -15.27
CA LEU A 19 -9.24 -23.29 -15.24
C LEU A 19 -7.82 -23.08 -15.78
N PRO A 20 -7.40 -21.84 -16.09
CA PRO A 20 -6.03 -21.56 -16.52
C PRO A 20 -4.97 -22.15 -15.59
N ASP A 21 -5.22 -22.07 -14.28
CA ASP A 21 -4.22 -22.36 -13.26
C ASP A 21 -4.51 -23.63 -12.44
N ALA A 22 -5.67 -24.25 -12.61
CA ALA A 22 -6.07 -25.40 -11.80
C ALA A 22 -7.07 -26.33 -12.51
N ILE A 23 -7.15 -27.59 -12.03
CA ILE A 23 -8.18 -28.56 -12.39
C ILE A 23 -8.91 -28.98 -11.12
N TYR A 24 -10.25 -28.96 -11.14
CA TYR A 24 -11.08 -29.40 -10.02
C TYR A 24 -11.79 -30.71 -10.35
N LEU A 25 -11.76 -31.66 -9.43
CA LEU A 25 -12.31 -33.01 -9.58
C LEU A 25 -13.14 -33.37 -8.36
N HIS A 26 -14.33 -33.93 -8.58
CA HIS A 26 -15.07 -34.62 -7.54
C HIS A 26 -14.43 -35.97 -7.24
N ASP A 27 -14.60 -36.45 -6.02
CA ASP A 27 -13.96 -37.67 -5.55
C ASP A 27 -14.39 -38.92 -6.34
N SER A 28 -15.63 -38.96 -6.81
CA SER A 28 -16.16 -39.96 -7.73
C SER A 28 -15.37 -40.06 -9.05
N ALA A 29 -14.75 -38.97 -9.49
CA ALA A 29 -13.96 -38.90 -10.72
C ALA A 29 -12.48 -39.22 -10.50
N LEU A 30 -12.02 -39.38 -9.25
CA LEU A 30 -10.61 -39.67 -8.96
C LEU A 30 -10.15 -41.03 -9.50
N LEU A 31 -11.07 -41.98 -9.71
CA LEU A 31 -10.74 -43.25 -10.35
C LEU A 31 -10.36 -43.10 -11.83
N SER A 32 -10.66 -41.94 -12.43
CA SER A 32 -10.36 -41.63 -13.84
C SER A 32 -9.06 -40.84 -14.03
N VAL A 33 -8.35 -40.49 -12.94
CA VAL A 33 -7.04 -39.82 -13.02
C VAL A 33 -5.91 -40.88 -13.04
N PRO A 34 -4.70 -40.54 -13.53
CA PRO A 34 -3.59 -41.49 -13.56
C PRO A 34 -3.30 -42.11 -12.17
N ASP A 35 -3.13 -43.43 -12.11
CA ASP A 35 -2.99 -44.21 -10.86
C ASP A 35 -1.95 -43.64 -9.88
N LYS A 36 -0.82 -43.15 -10.41
CA LYS A 36 0.24 -42.54 -9.59
C LYS A 36 -0.24 -41.26 -8.90
N LEU A 37 -1.01 -40.44 -9.60
CA LEU A 37 -1.56 -39.19 -9.07
C LEU A 37 -2.67 -39.48 -8.06
N HIS A 38 -3.54 -40.45 -8.35
CA HIS A 38 -4.58 -40.90 -7.42
C HIS A 38 -3.97 -41.37 -6.08
N LYS A 39 -2.93 -42.23 -6.13
CA LYS A 39 -2.22 -42.69 -4.93
C LYS A 39 -1.60 -41.54 -4.13
N VAL A 40 -1.08 -40.51 -4.80
CA VAL A 40 -0.50 -39.34 -4.13
C VAL A 40 -1.58 -38.53 -3.41
N ILE A 41 -2.72 -38.27 -4.07
CA ILE A 41 -3.83 -37.52 -3.46
C ILE A 41 -4.28 -38.20 -2.16
N LEU A 42 -4.48 -39.52 -2.18
CA LEU A 42 -4.86 -40.29 -1.00
C LEU A 42 -3.77 -40.30 0.08
N ALA A 43 -2.50 -40.44 -0.33
CA ALA A 43 -1.38 -40.41 0.61
C ALA A 43 -1.24 -39.05 1.31
N VAL A 44 -1.52 -37.94 0.61
CA VAL A 44 -1.51 -36.59 1.19
C VAL A 44 -2.60 -36.43 2.23
N GLY A 45 -3.84 -36.84 1.94
CA GLY A 45 -4.94 -36.82 2.91
C GLY A 45 -4.61 -37.63 4.17
N ASN A 46 -4.08 -38.85 4.00
CA ASN A 46 -3.68 -39.73 5.10
C ASN A 46 -2.53 -39.14 5.92
N ALA A 47 -1.50 -38.59 5.28
CA ALA A 47 -0.35 -38.00 5.96
C ALA A 47 -0.73 -36.79 6.81
N LEU A 48 -1.70 -36.00 6.34
CA LEU A 48 -2.24 -34.85 7.06
C LEU A 48 -3.34 -35.21 8.06
N LYS A 49 -3.68 -36.51 8.19
CA LYS A 49 -4.76 -37.02 9.05
C LYS A 49 -6.11 -36.35 8.79
N ILE A 50 -6.39 -36.02 7.53
CA ILE A 50 -7.67 -35.44 7.12
C ILE A 50 -8.64 -36.60 6.87
N PRO A 51 -9.75 -36.71 7.63
CA PRO A 51 -10.76 -37.74 7.42
C PRO A 51 -11.31 -37.71 5.99
N ARG A 52 -11.66 -38.88 5.44
CA ARG A 52 -12.06 -39.01 4.03
C ARG A 52 -13.40 -38.34 3.74
N ASP A 53 -14.27 -38.26 4.74
CA ASP A 53 -15.55 -37.56 4.75
C ASP A 53 -15.41 -36.04 4.89
N GLN A 54 -14.21 -35.52 5.13
CA GLN A 54 -13.93 -34.08 5.25
C GLN A 54 -13.31 -33.48 3.98
N TRP A 55 -13.46 -34.14 2.84
CA TRP A 55 -13.20 -33.57 1.52
C TRP A 55 -13.85 -34.42 0.44
N ASN A 56 -14.39 -33.76 -0.58
CA ASN A 56 -15.02 -34.41 -1.73
C ASN A 56 -14.60 -33.76 -3.06
N ILE A 57 -13.83 -32.68 -3.02
CA ILE A 57 -13.29 -32.02 -4.20
C ILE A 57 -11.77 -31.89 -4.08
N VAL A 58 -11.06 -32.24 -5.13
CA VAL A 58 -9.61 -32.06 -5.24
C VAL A 58 -9.31 -30.98 -6.27
N LYS A 59 -8.56 -29.96 -5.85
CA LYS A 59 -8.02 -28.92 -6.73
C LYS A 59 -6.55 -29.20 -6.98
N LEU A 60 -6.18 -29.45 -8.23
CA LEU A 60 -4.80 -29.69 -8.65
C LEU A 60 -4.25 -28.43 -9.33
N SER A 61 -3.12 -27.90 -8.87
CA SER A 61 -2.47 -26.77 -9.55
C SER A 61 -1.85 -27.23 -10.88
N ARG A 62 -1.99 -26.38 -11.91
CA ARG A 62 -1.36 -26.59 -13.23
C ARG A 62 -0.01 -25.88 -13.37
N LYS A 63 0.29 -24.96 -12.44
CA LYS A 63 1.52 -24.16 -12.42
C LYS A 63 2.49 -24.62 -11.33
N ASP A 64 1.96 -24.89 -10.15
CA ASP A 64 2.75 -25.16 -8.95
C ASP A 64 2.69 -26.64 -8.57
N PHE A 65 3.72 -27.11 -7.85
CA PHE A 65 3.70 -28.45 -7.25
C PHE A 65 2.86 -28.44 -5.97
N ALA A 66 1.54 -28.30 -6.13
CA ALA A 66 0.58 -28.12 -5.04
C ALA A 66 -0.80 -28.69 -5.38
N LEU A 67 -1.52 -29.09 -4.34
CA LEU A 67 -2.93 -29.51 -4.42
C LEU A 67 -3.72 -28.99 -3.22
N SER A 68 -5.05 -28.89 -3.36
CA SER A 68 -5.95 -28.61 -2.25
C SER A 68 -7.04 -29.67 -2.14
N LEU A 69 -7.36 -30.04 -0.92
CA LEU A 69 -8.52 -30.86 -0.56
C LEU A 69 -9.62 -29.92 -0.07
N LEU A 70 -10.78 -29.94 -0.72
CA LEU A 70 -11.90 -29.03 -0.47
C LEU A 70 -13.13 -29.82 -0.02
N HIS A 71 -13.83 -29.28 0.98
CA HIS A 71 -14.99 -29.91 1.57
C HIS A 71 -16.26 -29.11 1.30
N TYR A 72 -17.14 -29.67 0.47
CA TYR A 72 -18.48 -29.15 0.16
C TYR A 72 -19.52 -30.15 0.69
N PRO A 73 -19.98 -30.04 1.95
CA PRO A 73 -20.85 -31.05 2.57
C PRO A 73 -22.16 -31.26 1.79
N ASP A 74 -22.68 -30.19 1.18
CA ASP A 74 -23.96 -30.20 0.45
C ASP A 74 -23.78 -30.36 -1.07
N PHE A 75 -22.65 -30.93 -1.53
CA PHE A 75 -22.33 -31.03 -2.96
C PHE A 75 -23.42 -31.69 -3.81
N GLU A 76 -24.11 -32.70 -3.27
CA GLU A 76 -25.18 -33.42 -3.96
C GLU A 76 -26.53 -32.71 -3.85
N HIS A 77 -26.79 -31.99 -2.76
CA HIS A 77 -28.12 -31.49 -2.40
C HIS A 77 -28.36 -30.01 -2.73
N ASP A 78 -27.30 -29.19 -2.73
CA ASP A 78 -27.37 -27.77 -3.04
C ASP A 78 -26.90 -27.53 -4.47
N ALA A 79 -27.64 -26.73 -5.24
CA ALA A 79 -27.28 -26.33 -6.59
C ALA A 79 -25.93 -25.60 -6.63
N TYR A 80 -25.65 -24.79 -5.60
CA TYR A 80 -24.45 -23.97 -5.47
C TYR A 80 -23.79 -24.13 -4.09
N PRO A 81 -23.25 -25.32 -3.79
CA PRO A 81 -22.86 -25.70 -2.43
C PRO A 81 -21.71 -24.80 -1.93
N ALA A 82 -21.82 -24.37 -0.67
CA ALA A 82 -20.80 -23.58 -0.01
C ALA A 82 -19.60 -24.43 0.46
N LEU A 83 -18.40 -23.85 0.32
CA LEU A 83 -17.17 -24.45 0.83
C LEU A 83 -17.18 -24.37 2.35
N LYS A 84 -17.06 -25.52 3.01
CA LYS A 84 -16.92 -25.59 4.48
C LYS A 84 -15.47 -25.44 4.92
N GLN A 85 -14.56 -26.10 4.21
CA GLN A 85 -13.15 -26.15 4.58
C GLN A 85 -12.25 -26.34 3.35
N SER A 86 -11.09 -25.69 3.34
CA SER A 86 -10.00 -25.99 2.41
C SER A 86 -8.72 -26.39 3.15
N VAL A 87 -8.02 -27.38 2.61
CA VAL A 87 -6.65 -27.72 3.01
C VAL A 87 -5.76 -27.64 1.79
N THR A 88 -4.93 -26.61 1.72
CA THR A 88 -3.97 -26.40 0.61
C THR A 88 -2.60 -26.89 1.01
N VAL A 89 -2.00 -27.72 0.17
CA VAL A 89 -0.74 -28.43 0.43
C VAL A 89 0.29 -28.02 -0.61
N ASN A 90 1.40 -27.46 -0.16
CA ASN A 90 2.57 -27.22 -0.99
C ASN A 90 3.50 -28.44 -0.89
N LEU A 91 3.59 -29.21 -1.97
CA LEU A 91 4.33 -30.48 -1.99
C LEU A 91 5.85 -30.27 -2.09
N GLU A 92 6.30 -29.08 -2.47
CA GLU A 92 7.72 -28.72 -2.50
C GLU A 92 8.24 -28.33 -1.11
N LYS A 93 7.50 -27.49 -0.39
CA LYS A 93 7.85 -27.01 0.95
C LYS A 93 7.40 -27.94 2.08
N LEU A 94 6.65 -28.99 1.76
CA LEU A 94 6.03 -29.90 2.73
C LEU A 94 5.22 -29.16 3.80
N SER A 95 4.54 -28.09 3.41
CA SER A 95 3.69 -27.28 4.28
C SER A 95 2.24 -27.33 3.84
N HIS A 96 1.33 -27.10 4.77
CA HIS A 96 -0.10 -27.02 4.48
C HIS A 96 -0.75 -25.85 5.22
N LYS A 97 -1.85 -25.34 4.65
CA LYS A 97 -2.71 -24.32 5.24
C LYS A 97 -4.13 -24.85 5.27
N VAL A 98 -4.76 -24.79 6.45
CA VAL A 98 -6.17 -25.08 6.64
C VAL A 98 -6.94 -23.76 6.72
N THR A 99 -8.11 -23.68 6.09
CA THR A 99 -9.01 -22.54 6.20
C THR A 99 -10.43 -23.06 6.38
N ASP A 100 -11.07 -22.64 7.47
CA ASP A 100 -12.45 -22.95 7.82
C ASP A 100 -13.33 -21.77 7.39
N TYR A 101 -14.41 -22.07 6.68
CA TYR A 101 -15.36 -21.09 6.12
C TYR A 101 -16.74 -21.17 6.78
N THR A 102 -16.91 -21.98 7.83
CA THR A 102 -18.21 -22.16 8.52
C THR A 102 -18.76 -20.87 9.13
N SER A 103 -17.90 -19.96 9.58
CA SER A 103 -18.27 -18.66 10.15
C SER A 103 -18.24 -17.51 9.14
N TYR A 104 -18.07 -17.79 7.83
CA TYR A 104 -18.00 -16.76 6.81
C TYR A 104 -19.41 -16.49 6.27
N ASP A 105 -19.82 -15.22 6.25
CA ASP A 105 -21.12 -14.81 5.69
C ASP A 105 -21.18 -14.98 4.17
N ASN A 106 -20.04 -14.94 3.49
CA ASN A 106 -19.93 -15.08 2.03
C ASN A 106 -18.89 -16.16 1.65
N PRO A 107 -19.17 -17.44 1.90
CA PRO A 107 -18.23 -18.52 1.59
C PRO A 107 -18.09 -18.71 0.06
N PRO A 108 -16.95 -19.24 -0.41
CA PRO A 108 -16.83 -19.68 -1.80
C PRO A 108 -17.89 -20.75 -2.13
N ILE A 109 -18.43 -20.72 -3.35
CA ILE A 109 -19.40 -21.71 -3.83
C ILE A 109 -18.86 -22.47 -5.04
N LEU A 110 -19.44 -23.64 -5.30
CA LEU A 110 -19.26 -24.33 -6.57
C LEU A 110 -20.38 -24.03 -7.55
N HIS A 111 -19.99 -23.85 -8.79
CA HIS A 111 -20.86 -23.78 -9.95
C HIS A 111 -20.30 -24.72 -11.02
N ARG A 112 -21.14 -25.15 -11.96
CA ARG A 112 -20.79 -26.08 -13.03
C ARG A 112 -20.32 -27.46 -12.54
N LYS A 113 -21.07 -28.05 -11.60
CA LYS A 113 -20.73 -29.33 -10.96
C LYS A 113 -20.62 -30.48 -11.97
N GLU A 114 -21.35 -30.42 -13.09
CA GLU A 114 -21.29 -31.40 -14.18
C GLU A 114 -19.89 -31.54 -14.77
N THR A 115 -19.06 -30.49 -14.71
CA THR A 115 -17.68 -30.54 -15.20
C THR A 115 -16.73 -31.32 -14.28
N MET A 116 -17.13 -31.57 -13.03
CA MET A 116 -16.26 -32.17 -12.00
C MET A 116 -16.52 -33.66 -11.78
N VAL A 117 -17.61 -34.20 -12.33
CA VAL A 117 -18.03 -35.60 -12.19
C VAL A 117 -18.01 -36.32 -13.54
N LEU A 118 -18.15 -37.65 -13.54
CA LEU A 118 -18.32 -38.45 -14.75
C LEU A 118 -19.76 -38.34 -15.27
N GLU A 119 -19.97 -38.56 -16.58
CA GLU A 119 -21.30 -38.64 -17.20
C GLU A 119 -22.17 -39.76 -16.60
N THR A 120 -21.54 -40.80 -16.02
CA THR A 120 -22.22 -41.89 -15.32
C THR A 120 -22.64 -41.54 -13.90
N HIS A 121 -22.37 -40.33 -13.41
CA HIS A 121 -22.74 -39.89 -12.08
C HIS A 121 -24.29 -39.74 -11.98
N PRO A 122 -24.95 -40.26 -10.94
CA PRO A 122 -26.41 -40.25 -10.84
C PRO A 122 -27.07 -38.86 -11.00
N LEU A 123 -26.39 -37.81 -10.52
CA LEU A 123 -26.85 -36.42 -10.59
C LEU A 123 -26.28 -35.62 -11.78
N TYR A 124 -25.59 -36.27 -12.73
CA TYR A 124 -24.94 -35.56 -13.85
C TYR A 124 -25.91 -34.69 -14.66
N GLU A 125 -27.07 -35.27 -15.04
CA GLU A 125 -28.09 -34.56 -15.82
C GLU A 125 -28.67 -33.36 -15.07
N GLU A 126 -28.89 -33.50 -13.77
CA GLU A 126 -29.42 -32.43 -12.92
C GLU A 126 -28.42 -31.26 -12.81
N PHE A 127 -27.13 -31.55 -12.58
CA PHE A 127 -26.09 -30.53 -12.55
C PHE A 127 -25.96 -29.79 -13.89
N GLN A 128 -26.09 -30.52 -14.99
CA GLN A 128 -26.07 -29.94 -16.32
C GLN A 128 -27.28 -29.01 -16.55
N GLN A 129 -28.47 -29.40 -16.09
CA GLN A 129 -29.67 -28.56 -16.19
C GLN A 129 -29.52 -27.24 -15.40
N ILE A 130 -29.03 -27.31 -14.16
CA ILE A 130 -28.76 -26.11 -13.33
C ILE A 130 -27.79 -25.16 -14.04
N THR A 131 -26.71 -25.70 -14.62
CA THR A 131 -25.76 -24.89 -15.39
C THR A 131 -26.42 -24.27 -16.63
N GLN A 132 -27.23 -25.02 -17.38
CA GLN A 132 -27.93 -24.49 -18.55
C GLN A 132 -28.94 -23.39 -18.19
N GLU A 133 -29.58 -23.46 -17.03
CA GLU A 133 -30.44 -22.38 -16.52
C GLU A 133 -29.64 -21.10 -16.29
N GLY A 134 -28.49 -21.20 -15.62
CA GLY A 134 -27.61 -20.05 -15.40
C GLY A 134 -27.03 -19.48 -16.70
N GLU A 135 -26.68 -20.33 -17.67
CA GLU A 135 -26.21 -19.90 -19.01
C GLU A 135 -27.31 -19.14 -19.76
N ARG A 136 -28.56 -19.64 -19.75
CA ARG A 136 -29.71 -18.95 -20.38
C ARG A 136 -30.07 -17.64 -19.69
N ALA A 137 -29.81 -17.55 -18.39
CA ALA A 137 -30.03 -16.34 -17.60
C ALA A 137 -28.87 -15.33 -17.71
N GLY A 138 -27.79 -15.63 -18.44
CA GLY A 138 -26.63 -14.74 -18.61
C GLY A 138 -25.66 -14.71 -17.42
N LEU A 139 -25.85 -15.57 -16.40
CA LEU A 139 -25.10 -15.52 -15.14
C LEU A 139 -23.61 -15.87 -15.28
N TYR A 140 -23.18 -16.45 -16.42
CA TYR A 140 -21.80 -16.85 -16.64
C TYR A 140 -21.03 -15.94 -17.62
N ASP A 141 -21.65 -14.86 -18.11
CA ASP A 141 -21.03 -13.95 -19.09
C ASP A 141 -19.83 -13.21 -18.51
N ASN A 142 -19.86 -12.90 -17.20
CA ASN A 142 -18.73 -12.36 -16.46
C ASN A 142 -18.24 -13.34 -15.38
N SER A 143 -17.25 -14.15 -15.73
CA SER A 143 -16.73 -15.22 -14.86
C SER A 143 -15.93 -14.73 -13.64
N ARG A 144 -15.72 -13.42 -13.46
CA ARG A 144 -14.90 -12.87 -12.36
C ARG A 144 -15.61 -12.81 -11.01
N HIS A 145 -16.96 -12.82 -10.98
CA HIS A 145 -17.75 -12.54 -9.77
C HIS A 145 -18.62 -13.71 -9.28
N ILE A 146 -18.55 -14.88 -9.93
CA ILE A 146 -19.47 -16.01 -9.72
C ILE A 146 -19.03 -17.02 -8.64
N GLY A 147 -17.92 -16.75 -7.95
CA GLY A 147 -17.26 -17.71 -7.07
C GLY A 147 -17.67 -17.71 -5.60
N PHE A 148 -18.53 -16.78 -5.17
CA PHE A 148 -18.89 -16.56 -3.76
C PHE A 148 -20.42 -16.46 -3.60
N LYS A 149 -20.95 -16.99 -2.49
CA LYS A 149 -22.39 -17.17 -2.26
C LYS A 149 -23.22 -15.89 -2.42
N ALA A 150 -22.91 -14.84 -1.67
CA ALA A 150 -23.64 -13.57 -1.72
C ALA A 150 -23.48 -12.86 -3.07
N SER A 151 -22.30 -12.96 -3.70
CA SER A 151 -22.06 -12.40 -5.04
C SER A 151 -22.91 -13.11 -6.10
N TRP A 152 -23.08 -14.42 -5.96
CA TRP A 152 -23.90 -15.24 -6.84
C TRP A 152 -25.40 -14.95 -6.68
N GLU A 153 -25.88 -14.86 -5.44
CA GLU A 153 -27.26 -14.47 -5.12
C GLU A 153 -27.61 -13.07 -5.65
N ALA A 154 -26.71 -12.09 -5.47
CA ALA A 154 -26.88 -10.74 -6.01
C ALA A 154 -26.88 -10.72 -7.55
N LEU A 155 -26.00 -11.51 -8.19
CA LEU A 155 -25.96 -11.63 -9.65
C LEU A 155 -27.26 -12.19 -10.21
N ILE A 156 -27.81 -13.23 -9.57
CA ILE A 156 -29.11 -13.82 -9.89
C ILE A 156 -30.22 -12.78 -9.82
N ASN A 157 -30.27 -12.03 -8.71
CA ASN A 157 -31.25 -10.95 -8.50
C ASN A 157 -31.13 -9.83 -9.53
N SER A 158 -29.90 -9.41 -9.87
CA SER A 158 -29.66 -8.36 -10.87
C SER A 158 -30.10 -8.74 -12.29
N HIS A 159 -30.10 -10.04 -12.61
CA HIS A 159 -30.61 -10.57 -13.88
C HIS A 159 -32.13 -10.80 -13.86
N GLY A 160 -32.80 -10.41 -12.77
CA GLY A 160 -34.25 -10.51 -12.60
C GLY A 160 -34.71 -11.92 -12.24
N TYR A 161 -33.84 -12.73 -11.64
CA TYR A 161 -34.16 -14.07 -11.16
C TYR A 161 -34.01 -14.16 -9.64
N GLU A 162 -34.58 -15.19 -9.03
CA GLU A 162 -34.35 -15.61 -7.66
C GLU A 162 -34.07 -17.12 -7.63
N LEU A 163 -33.40 -17.59 -6.57
CA LEU A 163 -33.22 -19.03 -6.33
C LEU A 163 -34.32 -19.54 -5.41
N VAL A 164 -35.15 -20.45 -5.93
CA VAL A 164 -36.11 -21.22 -5.12
C VAL A 164 -35.74 -22.69 -5.26
N ASP A 165 -35.45 -23.35 -4.14
CA ASP A 165 -35.00 -24.75 -4.08
C ASP A 165 -33.84 -25.07 -5.07
N GLY A 166 -32.89 -24.13 -5.20
CA GLY A 166 -31.72 -24.29 -6.06
C GLY A 166 -31.97 -24.08 -7.57
N ARG A 167 -33.17 -23.63 -7.97
CA ARG A 167 -33.55 -23.38 -9.38
C ARG A 167 -33.89 -21.91 -9.61
N LEU A 168 -33.66 -21.43 -10.84
CA LEU A 168 -33.87 -20.02 -11.19
C LEU A 168 -35.33 -19.74 -11.58
N PHE A 169 -35.97 -18.80 -10.89
CA PHE A 169 -37.32 -18.30 -11.20
C PHE A 169 -37.28 -16.81 -11.53
N ARG A 170 -38.10 -16.32 -12.47
CA ARG A 170 -38.15 -14.89 -12.80
C ARG A 170 -38.92 -14.12 -11.71
N ASN A 171 -38.41 -12.94 -11.35
CA ASN A 171 -38.96 -12.01 -10.35
C ASN A 171 -40.29 -11.32 -10.76
N SER A 172 -41.18 -12.02 -11.49
CA SER A 172 -42.44 -11.47 -12.01
C SER A 172 -43.68 -11.77 -11.16
N ALA A 173 -43.53 -12.14 -9.88
CA ALA A 173 -44.67 -12.55 -9.06
C ALA A 173 -44.91 -11.75 -7.76
N LEU A 174 -43.97 -10.96 -7.23
CA LEU A 174 -44.22 -10.23 -5.97
C LEU A 174 -43.54 -8.85 -5.96
N LEU A 175 -44.34 -7.84 -6.32
CA LEU A 175 -44.17 -6.50 -5.76
C LEU A 175 -44.68 -6.53 -4.32
N ASN A 176 -43.86 -5.96 -3.42
CA ASN A 176 -44.13 -5.53 -2.04
C ASN A 176 -43.64 -6.45 -0.90
N ASN A 177 -42.67 -5.87 -0.18
CA ASN A 177 -42.31 -6.01 1.24
C ASN A 177 -41.36 -7.14 1.66
N ALA A 178 -40.07 -6.82 1.65
CA ALA A 178 -39.15 -7.10 2.76
C ALA A 178 -38.07 -6.00 2.82
N ASP A 179 -38.04 -5.26 3.93
CA ASP A 179 -37.06 -4.26 4.38
C ASP A 179 -36.11 -3.64 3.33
N ASN A 180 -36.66 -2.75 2.52
CA ASN A 180 -35.87 -1.76 1.79
C ASN A 180 -35.87 -0.46 2.60
N GLN A 181 -34.98 -0.36 3.61
CA GLN A 181 -34.55 0.97 4.03
C GLN A 181 -33.78 1.56 2.86
N GLN A 182 -34.43 2.42 2.09
CA GLN A 182 -33.83 3.15 0.98
C GLN A 182 -32.76 4.09 1.56
N ILE A 183 -31.49 3.68 1.46
CA ILE A 183 -30.33 4.46 1.92
C ILE A 183 -30.06 5.54 0.87
N GLU A 184 -30.10 6.81 1.28
CA GLU A 184 -29.95 7.96 0.38
C GLU A 184 -28.46 8.33 0.22
N ARG A 185 -27.73 7.56 -0.61
CA ARG A 185 -26.29 7.73 -0.88
C ARG A 185 -25.91 9.15 -1.30
N ASP A 186 -26.79 9.81 -2.06
CA ASP A 186 -26.69 11.16 -2.61
C ASP A 186 -26.61 12.29 -1.56
N LYS A 187 -26.99 12.02 -0.30
CA LYS A 187 -26.91 13.00 0.80
C LYS A 187 -25.55 13.05 1.51
N THR A 188 -24.59 12.22 1.12
CA THR A 188 -23.24 12.19 1.69
C THR A 188 -22.30 13.26 1.11
N ALA A 189 -22.58 13.78 -0.08
CA ALA A 189 -21.79 14.84 -0.71
C ALA A 189 -22.06 16.20 -0.06
N ILE A 190 -21.05 16.73 0.64
CA ILE A 190 -21.09 18.03 1.36
C ILE A 190 -20.34 19.08 0.54
N VAL A 191 -20.92 20.28 0.42
CA VAL A 191 -20.27 21.43 -0.23
C VAL A 191 -19.09 21.93 0.60
N ARG A 192 -17.91 22.03 0.00
CA ARG A 192 -16.69 22.57 0.61
C ARG A 192 -16.09 23.70 -0.23
N TYR A 193 -15.40 24.63 0.41
CA TYR A 193 -14.75 25.79 -0.22
C TYR A 193 -13.23 25.64 -0.36
N GLU A 194 -12.69 24.44 -0.12
CA GLU A 194 -11.25 24.14 -0.19
C GLU A 194 -11.04 22.75 -0.81
N LEU A 195 -9.85 22.52 -1.38
CA LEU A 195 -9.41 21.20 -1.86
C LEU A 195 -9.61 20.13 -0.78
N SER A 196 -10.07 18.96 -1.20
CA SER A 196 -10.15 17.77 -0.36
C SER A 196 -8.76 17.32 0.11
N ALA A 197 -8.72 16.58 1.22
CA ALA A 197 -7.49 16.04 1.77
C ALA A 197 -6.61 15.29 0.73
N PRO A 198 -7.13 14.38 -0.13
CA PRO A 198 -6.31 13.73 -1.15
C PRO A 198 -5.74 14.71 -2.19
N MET A 199 -6.48 15.75 -2.57
CA MET A 199 -5.99 16.77 -3.51
C MET A 199 -4.91 17.67 -2.87
N LYS A 200 -5.07 18.04 -1.59
CA LYS A 200 -4.03 18.76 -0.83
C LYS A 200 -2.73 17.96 -0.76
N VAL A 201 -2.81 16.64 -0.58
CA VAL A 201 -1.63 15.75 -0.57
C VAL A 201 -0.96 15.70 -1.95
N LEU A 202 -1.73 15.64 -3.04
CA LEU A 202 -1.16 15.75 -4.41
C LEU A 202 -0.42 17.07 -4.62
N ALA A 203 -1.01 18.19 -4.18
CA ALA A 203 -0.39 19.52 -4.28
C ALA A 203 0.96 19.56 -3.55
N LYS A 204 0.97 19.08 -2.30
CA LYS A 204 2.15 19.02 -1.42
C LYS A 204 3.33 18.28 -2.07
N HIS A 205 3.05 17.18 -2.76
CA HIS A 205 4.06 16.37 -3.44
C HIS A 205 4.43 16.87 -4.84
N GLY A 206 3.92 18.05 -5.25
CA GLY A 206 4.25 18.66 -6.53
C GLY A 206 3.58 17.98 -7.72
N PHE A 207 2.55 17.16 -7.50
CA PHE A 207 1.79 16.53 -8.58
C PHE A 207 0.77 17.49 -9.22
N LEU A 208 0.44 18.62 -8.57
CA LEU A 208 -0.44 19.66 -9.12
C LEU A 208 0.36 20.85 -9.68
N ASN A 209 1.42 20.57 -10.44
CA ASN A 209 2.32 21.57 -11.01
C ASN A 209 1.98 21.95 -12.48
N GLY A 210 0.86 21.45 -13.01
CA GLY A 210 0.42 21.67 -14.40
C GLY A 210 1.02 20.73 -15.45
N GLN A 211 1.90 19.79 -15.06
CA GLN A 211 2.50 18.83 -16.00
C GLN A 211 1.66 17.57 -16.24
N TYR A 212 0.63 17.34 -15.42
CA TYR A 212 -0.16 16.12 -15.42
C TYR A 212 -1.64 16.44 -15.64
N SER A 213 -2.33 15.60 -16.40
CA SER A 213 -3.79 15.63 -16.45
C SER A 213 -4.40 14.90 -15.25
N ILE A 214 -5.54 15.39 -14.76
CA ILE A 214 -6.20 14.95 -13.53
C ILE A 214 -7.61 14.46 -13.84
N PHE A 215 -8.00 13.32 -13.25
CA PHE A 215 -9.37 12.83 -13.29
C PHE A 215 -9.90 12.53 -11.88
N ASP A 216 -11.05 13.09 -11.53
CA ASP A 216 -11.71 12.86 -10.24
C ASP A 216 -12.89 11.89 -10.38
N TYR A 217 -12.70 10.65 -9.91
CA TYR A 217 -13.66 9.56 -9.99
C TYR A 217 -14.58 9.59 -8.77
N GLY A 218 -15.86 9.89 -9.00
CA GLY A 218 -16.85 10.19 -7.96
C GLY A 218 -16.69 11.60 -7.42
N CYS A 219 -16.58 12.60 -8.31
CA CYS A 219 -16.30 13.99 -7.95
C CYS A 219 -17.43 14.69 -7.17
N GLY A 220 -18.57 14.03 -6.96
CA GLY A 220 -19.74 14.62 -6.31
C GLY A 220 -20.16 15.91 -7.01
N ARG A 221 -20.29 16.99 -6.24
CA ARG A 221 -20.67 18.32 -6.72
C ARG A 221 -19.54 19.10 -7.43
N GLY A 222 -18.37 18.49 -7.62
CA GLY A 222 -17.25 19.08 -8.34
C GLY A 222 -16.62 20.30 -7.64
N ASP A 223 -16.52 20.28 -6.30
CA ASP A 223 -15.81 21.33 -5.55
C ASP A 223 -14.31 21.31 -5.87
N ASP A 224 -13.68 20.12 -5.81
CA ASP A 224 -12.26 19.94 -6.16
C ASP A 224 -11.97 20.34 -7.61
N LEU A 225 -12.82 19.95 -8.55
CA LEU A 225 -12.67 20.29 -9.97
C LEU A 225 -12.65 21.81 -10.20
N ARG A 226 -13.58 22.55 -9.59
CA ARG A 226 -13.64 24.00 -9.72
C ARG A 226 -12.38 24.69 -9.20
N GLU A 227 -11.83 24.19 -8.09
CA GLU A 227 -10.62 24.73 -7.50
C GLU A 227 -9.37 24.43 -8.34
N LEU A 228 -9.26 23.20 -8.89
CA LEU A 228 -8.19 22.81 -9.80
C LEU A 228 -8.23 23.62 -11.11
N GLU A 229 -9.42 23.79 -11.69
CA GLU A 229 -9.65 24.61 -12.89
C GLU A 229 -9.31 26.08 -12.65
N ALA A 230 -9.65 26.63 -11.48
CA ALA A 230 -9.30 28.00 -11.09
C ALA A 230 -7.78 28.23 -11.04
N HIS A 231 -7.00 27.17 -10.78
CA HIS A 231 -5.54 27.18 -10.81
C HIS A 231 -4.94 26.81 -12.19
N GLY A 232 -5.78 26.68 -13.23
CA GLY A 232 -5.36 26.42 -14.61
C GLY A 232 -4.87 24.99 -14.86
N LEU A 233 -5.29 24.04 -14.02
CA LEU A 233 -4.93 22.62 -14.17
C LEU A 233 -5.91 21.90 -15.11
N ASP A 234 -5.40 20.96 -15.89
CA ASP A 234 -6.21 20.07 -16.75
C ASP A 234 -6.88 19.01 -15.88
N ALA A 235 -8.11 19.30 -15.42
CA ALA A 235 -8.88 18.44 -14.52
C ALA A 235 -10.26 18.13 -15.11
N LEU A 236 -10.64 16.86 -15.08
CA LEU A 236 -11.97 16.36 -15.45
C LEU A 236 -12.50 15.46 -14.34
N GLY A 237 -13.79 15.15 -14.35
CA GLY A 237 -14.33 14.19 -13.37
C GLY A 237 -15.65 13.59 -13.81
N TRP A 238 -16.08 12.60 -13.04
CA TRP A 238 -17.32 11.88 -13.26
C TRP A 238 -17.94 11.54 -11.91
N ASP A 239 -19.27 11.57 -11.82
CA ASP A 239 -20.00 11.12 -10.64
C ASP A 239 -21.32 10.45 -11.07
N PRO A 240 -21.67 9.28 -10.52
CA PRO A 240 -22.87 8.55 -10.95
C PRO A 240 -24.19 9.29 -10.70
N ASN A 241 -24.23 10.27 -9.79
CA ASN A 241 -25.44 11.00 -9.42
C ASN A 241 -25.40 12.47 -9.84
N PHE A 242 -24.24 13.12 -9.69
CA PHE A 242 -24.10 14.56 -9.92
C PHE A 242 -23.56 14.92 -11.30
N LEU A 243 -22.80 14.02 -11.93
CA LEU A 243 -22.24 14.23 -13.26
C LEU A 243 -22.21 12.92 -14.07
N PRO A 244 -23.37 12.26 -14.28
CA PRO A 244 -23.43 10.90 -14.84
C PRO A 244 -23.08 10.85 -16.33
N ASP A 245 -23.33 11.95 -17.05
CA ASP A 245 -23.14 12.06 -18.50
C ASP A 245 -21.71 12.43 -18.90
N ALA A 246 -20.80 12.66 -17.94
CA ALA A 246 -19.39 12.93 -18.25
C ALA A 246 -18.67 11.65 -18.72
N ASP A 247 -17.79 11.80 -19.71
CA ASP A 247 -16.98 10.70 -20.19
C ASP A 247 -15.90 10.32 -19.16
N LYS A 248 -15.77 9.02 -18.91
CA LYS A 248 -14.63 8.46 -18.17
C LYS A 248 -13.41 8.43 -19.08
N VAL A 249 -12.45 9.32 -18.84
CA VAL A 249 -11.25 9.49 -19.68
C VAL A 249 -9.97 9.12 -18.93
N ASN A 250 -8.95 8.70 -19.68
CA ASN A 250 -7.66 8.33 -19.09
C ASN A 250 -6.85 9.59 -18.73
N ALA A 251 -6.35 9.65 -17.50
CA ALA A 251 -5.56 10.76 -16.98
C ALA A 251 -4.24 10.31 -16.34
N ASP A 252 -3.27 11.21 -16.23
CA ASP A 252 -2.00 10.91 -15.55
C ASP A 252 -2.23 10.63 -14.06
N LEU A 253 -3.03 11.47 -13.41
CA LEU A 253 -3.41 11.37 -12.01
C LEU A 253 -4.91 11.09 -11.92
N VAL A 254 -5.30 10.06 -11.17
CA VAL A 254 -6.70 9.78 -10.89
C VAL A 254 -6.93 9.81 -9.38
N ASN A 255 -7.96 10.51 -8.94
CA ASN A 255 -8.42 10.50 -7.55
C ASN A 255 -9.72 9.68 -7.44
N ILE A 256 -9.84 8.85 -6.41
CA ILE A 256 -11.11 8.25 -5.96
C ILE A 256 -11.28 8.56 -4.47
N GLY A 257 -11.58 9.82 -4.19
CA GLY A 257 -11.56 10.37 -2.84
C GLY A 257 -12.86 10.11 -2.09
N PHE A 258 -12.83 9.35 -1.00
CA PHE A 258 -13.96 9.08 -0.09
C PHE A 258 -15.18 8.36 -0.71
N VAL A 259 -15.09 7.94 -1.98
CA VAL A 259 -16.18 7.25 -2.70
C VAL A 259 -16.47 5.88 -2.12
N ILE A 260 -15.43 5.12 -1.78
CA ILE A 260 -15.62 3.74 -1.30
C ILE A 260 -16.27 3.68 0.08
N ASN A 261 -16.28 4.78 0.84
CA ASN A 261 -16.95 4.78 2.14
C ASN A 261 -18.47 4.75 2.04
N VAL A 262 -19.04 5.27 0.95
CA VAL A 262 -20.49 5.49 0.83
C VAL A 262 -21.19 4.39 0.04
N ILE A 263 -20.43 3.46 -0.52
CA ILE A 263 -20.94 2.31 -1.27
C ILE A 263 -21.14 1.16 -0.29
N GLU A 264 -22.37 0.65 -0.14
CA GLU A 264 -22.68 -0.41 0.84
C GLU A 264 -22.11 -1.77 0.44
N GLU A 265 -22.12 -2.05 -0.86
CA GLU A 265 -21.71 -3.34 -1.40
C GLU A 265 -20.19 -3.41 -1.59
N ARG A 266 -19.55 -4.39 -0.95
CA ARG A 266 -18.10 -4.56 -1.04
C ARG A 266 -17.61 -4.76 -2.47
N ASN A 267 -18.37 -5.45 -3.30
CA ASN A 267 -18.00 -5.67 -4.70
C ASN A 267 -18.07 -4.38 -5.52
N GLU A 268 -19.11 -3.57 -5.32
CA GLU A 268 -19.24 -2.26 -5.96
C GLU A 268 -18.08 -1.34 -5.53
N ARG A 269 -17.60 -1.44 -4.27
CA ARG A 269 -16.38 -0.74 -3.83
C ARG A 269 -15.14 -1.18 -4.62
N MET A 270 -14.97 -2.49 -4.85
CA MET A 270 -13.84 -3.01 -5.64
C MET A 270 -13.93 -2.55 -7.09
N GLU A 271 -15.12 -2.61 -7.68
CA GLU A 271 -15.39 -2.16 -9.06
C GLU A 271 -15.09 -0.67 -9.22
N ALA A 272 -15.45 0.16 -8.24
CA ALA A 272 -15.14 1.59 -8.26
C ALA A 272 -13.62 1.84 -8.27
N ILE A 273 -12.85 1.18 -7.39
CA ILE A 273 -11.38 1.33 -7.36
C ILE A 273 -10.75 0.79 -8.66
N GLN A 274 -11.22 -0.36 -9.16
CA GLN A 274 -10.72 -0.94 -10.40
C GLN A 274 -11.03 -0.05 -11.62
N GLY A 275 -12.23 0.52 -11.69
CA GLY A 275 -12.61 1.49 -12.71
C GLY A 275 -11.75 2.75 -12.67
N ALA A 276 -11.47 3.30 -11.49
CA ALA A 276 -10.55 4.42 -11.34
C ALA A 276 -9.12 4.06 -11.78
N TRP A 277 -8.65 2.85 -11.43
CA TRP A 277 -7.34 2.34 -11.83
C TRP A 277 -7.16 2.15 -13.33
N GLU A 278 -8.21 1.72 -14.03
CA GLU A 278 -8.20 1.57 -15.49
C GLU A 278 -7.92 2.91 -16.18
N LEU A 279 -8.48 4.01 -15.66
CA LEU A 279 -8.29 5.37 -16.16
C LEU A 279 -6.92 5.96 -15.81
N THR A 280 -6.22 5.40 -14.83
CA THR A 280 -4.92 5.90 -14.37
C THR A 280 -3.81 5.58 -15.37
N LYS A 281 -2.97 6.57 -15.72
CA LYS A 281 -1.71 6.35 -16.45
C LYS A 281 -0.49 6.30 -15.52
N LYS A 282 -0.43 7.16 -14.49
CA LYS A 282 0.76 7.29 -13.62
C LYS A 282 0.48 7.01 -12.14
N LEU A 283 -0.47 7.70 -11.52
CA LEU A 283 -0.74 7.62 -10.09
C LEU A 283 -2.25 7.62 -9.81
N LEU A 284 -2.70 6.64 -9.03
CA LEU A 284 -4.03 6.60 -8.44
C LEU A 284 -3.94 7.01 -6.97
N VAL A 285 -4.80 7.93 -6.56
CA VAL A 285 -5.00 8.33 -5.16
C VAL A 285 -6.30 7.72 -4.67
N VAL A 286 -6.22 6.89 -3.63
CA VAL A 286 -7.39 6.30 -2.98
C VAL A 286 -7.48 6.87 -1.57
N SER A 287 -8.63 7.42 -1.19
CA SER A 287 -8.86 7.83 0.19
C SER A 287 -10.15 7.30 0.76
N ALA A 288 -10.13 7.02 2.06
CA ALA A 288 -11.32 6.63 2.80
C ALA A 288 -11.27 7.09 4.27
N MET A 289 -12.45 7.30 4.86
CA MET A 289 -12.58 7.62 6.28
C MET A 289 -12.14 6.45 7.17
N LEU A 290 -11.42 6.77 8.26
CA LEU A 290 -10.98 5.81 9.26
C LEU A 290 -11.85 5.90 10.53
N ALA A 291 -12.00 4.79 11.24
CA ALA A 291 -12.53 4.77 12.60
C ALA A 291 -12.01 3.56 13.36
N ASN A 292 -11.94 3.68 14.69
CA ASN A 292 -11.64 2.55 15.58
C ASN A 292 -12.95 1.86 16.04
N GLU A 293 -12.81 0.65 16.58
CA GLU A 293 -13.95 -0.16 17.03
C GLU A 293 -14.79 0.53 18.13
N SER A 294 -14.15 1.31 19.00
CA SER A 294 -14.83 2.02 20.09
C SER A 294 -15.67 3.21 19.60
N TYR A 295 -15.28 3.87 18.52
CA TYR A 295 -16.09 4.88 17.84
C TYR A 295 -17.26 4.24 17.09
N LEU A 296 -17.00 3.14 16.37
CA LEU A 296 -18.02 2.41 15.61
C LEU A 296 -19.13 1.84 16.49
N ALA A 297 -18.80 1.42 17.71
CA ALA A 297 -19.78 0.90 18.68
C ALA A 297 -20.89 1.90 19.06
N ARG A 298 -20.75 3.19 18.72
CA ARG A 298 -21.75 4.24 18.98
C ARG A 298 -22.87 4.31 17.93
N PHE A 299 -22.71 3.62 16.79
CA PHE A 299 -23.63 3.68 15.66
C PHE A 299 -24.36 2.36 15.45
N THR A 300 -25.44 2.39 14.67
CA THR A 300 -26.17 1.17 14.30
C THR A 300 -25.38 0.43 13.22
N PRO A 301 -24.89 -0.80 13.49
CA PRO A 301 -24.17 -1.58 12.49
C PRO A 301 -25.10 -1.94 11.32
N TYR A 302 -24.60 -1.86 10.10
CA TYR A 302 -25.31 -2.29 8.90
C TYR A 302 -24.31 -2.84 7.88
N LYS A 303 -24.46 -4.11 7.50
CA LYS A 303 -23.46 -4.86 6.73
C LYS A 303 -22.08 -4.75 7.39
N ASP A 304 -21.05 -4.33 6.66
CA ASP A 304 -19.71 -4.10 7.19
C ASP A 304 -19.45 -2.63 7.58
N GLY A 305 -20.48 -1.77 7.55
CA GLY A 305 -20.41 -0.37 7.93
C GLY A 305 -21.47 0.01 8.97
N ILE A 306 -21.87 1.27 8.94
CA ILE A 306 -22.89 1.83 9.84
C ILE A 306 -23.97 2.57 9.05
N ILE A 307 -25.15 2.72 9.65
CA ILE A 307 -26.15 3.70 9.22
C ILE A 307 -25.99 4.96 10.08
N THR A 308 -25.85 6.11 9.43
CA THR A 308 -25.77 7.42 10.11
C THR A 308 -27.16 7.91 10.52
N SER A 309 -27.21 8.94 11.37
CA SER A 309 -28.47 9.61 11.74
C SER A 309 -29.23 10.23 10.57
N ARG A 310 -28.58 10.40 9.41
CA ARG A 310 -29.18 10.89 8.15
C ARG A 310 -29.68 9.76 7.25
N ASN A 311 -29.73 8.52 7.74
CA ASN A 311 -30.10 7.32 6.98
C ASN A 311 -29.20 7.06 5.76
N THR A 312 -27.91 7.37 5.89
CA THR A 312 -26.88 7.09 4.88
C THR A 312 -25.95 5.97 5.36
N PHE A 313 -25.46 5.13 4.44
CA PHE A 313 -24.43 4.15 4.74
C PHE A 313 -23.06 4.82 4.83
N GLN A 314 -22.24 4.36 5.78
CA GLN A 314 -20.84 4.72 5.85
C GLN A 314 -20.01 3.52 6.30
N LYS A 315 -19.09 3.06 5.45
CA LYS A 315 -17.99 2.17 5.85
C LYS A 315 -16.86 3.03 6.39
N TYR A 316 -16.38 2.75 7.60
CA TYR A 316 -15.09 3.24 8.07
C TYR A 316 -14.09 2.11 8.05
N TYR A 317 -12.84 2.44 7.77
CA TYR A 317 -11.76 1.46 7.70
C TYR A 317 -10.80 1.61 8.87
N THR A 318 -10.08 0.54 9.21
CA THR A 318 -8.77 0.72 9.85
C THR A 318 -7.74 1.05 8.77
N GLN A 319 -6.61 1.65 9.16
CA GLN A 319 -5.53 1.99 8.22
C GLN A 319 -5.01 0.73 7.49
N SER A 320 -4.80 -0.37 8.22
CA SER A 320 -4.34 -1.65 7.66
C SER A 320 -5.40 -2.34 6.80
N GLU A 321 -6.67 -2.28 7.19
CA GLU A 321 -7.79 -2.82 6.40
C GLU A 321 -7.91 -2.09 5.06
N LEU A 322 -7.84 -0.75 5.05
CA LEU A 322 -7.90 0.03 3.83
C LEU A 322 -6.75 -0.32 2.88
N LYS A 323 -5.53 -0.40 3.41
CA LYS A 323 -4.35 -0.82 2.63
C LYS A 323 -4.57 -2.19 2.00
N MET A 324 -4.98 -3.17 2.80
CA MET A 324 -5.22 -4.53 2.34
C MET A 324 -6.33 -4.58 1.29
N PHE A 325 -7.41 -3.82 1.48
CA PHE A 325 -8.50 -3.73 0.51
C PHE A 325 -8.02 -3.20 -0.84
N ILE A 326 -7.22 -2.13 -0.85
CA ILE A 326 -6.64 -1.55 -2.07
C ILE A 326 -5.70 -2.56 -2.75
N GLU A 327 -4.75 -3.12 -2.01
CA GLU A 327 -3.74 -4.04 -2.56
C GLU A 327 -4.37 -5.32 -3.12
N LEU A 328 -5.40 -5.87 -2.47
CA LEU A 328 -6.13 -7.04 -2.97
C LEU A 328 -7.02 -6.70 -4.17
N SER A 329 -7.58 -5.49 -4.24
CA SER A 329 -8.44 -5.07 -5.34
C SER A 329 -7.65 -4.80 -6.62
N LEU A 330 -6.41 -4.32 -6.50
CA LEU A 330 -5.57 -3.89 -7.63
C LEU A 330 -4.39 -4.80 -7.95
N ASP A 331 -4.03 -5.73 -7.05
CA ASP A 331 -2.76 -6.49 -7.07
C ASP A 331 -1.49 -5.60 -7.14
N GLU A 332 -1.61 -4.35 -6.71
CA GLU A 332 -0.54 -3.37 -6.69
C GLU A 332 -0.25 -2.89 -5.28
N ALA A 333 1.00 -2.49 -5.03
CA ALA A 333 1.40 -2.01 -3.71
C ALA A 333 0.78 -0.62 -3.44
N ALA A 334 0.23 -0.44 -2.24
CA ALA A 334 -0.34 0.83 -1.80
C ALA A 334 0.60 1.51 -0.78
N ILE A 335 0.96 2.76 -1.04
CA ILE A 335 1.86 3.54 -0.19
C ILE A 335 1.02 4.51 0.65
N ALA A 336 1.09 4.37 1.98
CA ALA A 336 0.43 5.30 2.90
C ALA A 336 1.12 6.67 2.83
N VAL A 337 0.34 7.71 2.55
CA VAL A 337 0.82 9.11 2.49
C VAL A 337 0.20 9.97 3.59
N ALA A 338 -1.00 9.64 4.04
CA ALA A 338 -1.63 10.21 5.22
C ALA A 338 -2.63 9.20 5.81
N PRO A 339 -3.17 9.42 7.02
CA PRO A 339 -4.27 8.62 7.55
C PRO A 339 -5.42 8.54 6.54
N GLY A 340 -5.76 7.32 6.13
CA GLY A 340 -6.83 7.07 5.18
C GLY A 340 -6.52 7.44 3.73
N ILE A 341 -5.28 7.83 3.38
CA ILE A 341 -4.90 8.24 2.01
C ILE A 341 -3.71 7.42 1.52
N TYR A 342 -3.89 6.81 0.34
CA TYR A 342 -2.92 5.92 -0.28
C TYR A 342 -2.61 6.33 -1.71
N PHE A 343 -1.33 6.26 -2.06
CA PHE A 343 -0.84 6.35 -3.43
C PHE A 343 -0.60 4.96 -4.00
N VAL A 344 -1.11 4.71 -5.20
CA VAL A 344 -0.88 3.50 -5.98
C VAL A 344 -0.31 3.89 -7.33
N PHE A 345 0.98 3.62 -7.53
CA PHE A 345 1.68 4.04 -8.74
C PHE A 345 1.61 2.98 -9.84
N LYS A 346 1.12 3.39 -11.00
CA LYS A 346 1.20 2.64 -12.26
C LYS A 346 2.54 2.88 -12.96
N ASP A 347 3.04 4.12 -12.90
CA ASP A 347 4.39 4.47 -13.36
C ASP A 347 5.44 4.13 -12.29
N LYS A 348 6.19 3.05 -12.55
CA LYS A 348 7.19 2.55 -11.60
C LYS A 348 8.43 3.43 -11.48
N TYR A 349 8.73 4.29 -12.46
CA TYR A 349 9.81 5.26 -12.32
C TYR A 349 9.40 6.40 -11.39
N LEU A 350 8.19 6.92 -11.58
CA LEU A 350 7.61 7.94 -10.72
C LEU A 350 7.52 7.46 -9.26
N GLU A 351 7.16 6.20 -9.06
CA GLU A 351 7.13 5.58 -7.73
C GLU A 351 8.51 5.52 -7.06
N GLN A 352 9.57 5.22 -7.82
CA GLN A 352 10.94 5.20 -7.27
C GLN A 352 11.46 6.59 -6.95
N ASP A 353 11.17 7.57 -7.81
CA ASP A 353 11.52 8.96 -7.55
C ASP A 353 10.84 9.48 -6.27
N TYR A 354 9.53 9.25 -6.13
CA TYR A 354 8.77 9.61 -4.93
C TYR A 354 9.37 9.00 -3.65
N LEU A 355 9.62 7.68 -3.64
CA LEU A 355 10.14 6.99 -2.46
C LEU A 355 11.56 7.42 -2.06
N GLN A 356 12.41 7.77 -3.03
CA GLN A 356 13.75 8.28 -2.75
C GLN A 356 13.71 9.68 -2.14
N ASN A 357 12.90 10.56 -2.72
CA ASN A 357 12.77 11.93 -2.26
C ASN A 357 12.15 12.01 -0.86
N ARG A 358 11.32 11.04 -0.46
CA ARG A 358 10.73 10.93 0.88
C ARG A 358 11.75 10.80 2.02
N HIS A 359 12.92 10.21 1.78
CA HIS A 359 13.95 9.98 2.80
C HIS A 359 15.17 10.91 2.68
N LYS A 360 15.14 11.81 1.69
CA LYS A 360 16.22 12.76 1.43
C LYS A 360 16.15 13.93 2.40
N ARG A 361 17.24 14.22 3.09
CA ARG A 361 17.34 15.39 3.96
C ARG A 361 17.33 16.68 3.15
N LYS A 362 16.66 17.72 3.66
CA LYS A 362 16.75 19.08 3.13
C LYS A 362 17.88 19.82 3.87
N HIS A 363 18.95 20.18 3.16
CA HIS A 363 20.07 20.91 3.74
C HIS A 363 20.36 22.17 2.91
N ASN A 364 20.45 23.31 3.59
CA ASN A 364 20.92 24.56 3.01
C ASN A 364 22.40 24.70 3.36
N TRP A 365 23.25 24.68 2.35
CA TRP A 365 24.69 24.81 2.55
C TRP A 365 25.08 26.30 2.56
N GLU A 366 25.70 26.77 3.65
CA GLU A 366 26.32 28.10 3.70
C GLU A 366 27.83 27.96 3.48
N HIS A 367 28.31 28.20 2.25
CA HIS A 367 29.72 28.00 1.89
C HIS A 367 30.62 29.12 2.40
N LYS A 368 31.63 28.75 3.20
CA LYS A 368 32.75 29.65 3.54
C LYS A 368 33.95 29.31 2.66
N SER A 369 34.30 30.21 1.74
CA SER A 369 35.52 30.10 0.94
C SER A 369 36.75 30.07 1.86
N LYS A 370 37.63 29.08 1.72
CA LYS A 370 38.90 29.03 2.46
C LYS A 370 39.89 30.06 1.88
N PRO A 371 40.72 30.74 2.71
CA PRO A 371 41.82 31.53 2.20
C PRO A 371 42.89 30.60 1.60
N ILE A 372 43.19 30.77 0.31
CA ILE A 372 44.14 29.92 -0.43
C ILE A 372 45.55 30.50 -0.37
N ASN A 373 46.54 29.60 -0.30
CA ASN A 373 47.96 29.93 -0.23
C ASN A 373 48.49 30.45 -1.59
N VAL A 374 49.37 31.46 -1.55
CA VAL A 374 49.78 32.35 -2.67
C VAL A 374 50.43 31.64 -3.89
N LYS A 375 50.67 30.32 -3.85
CA LYS A 375 51.20 29.52 -4.97
C LYS A 375 50.16 29.19 -6.06
N GLU A 376 48.88 29.50 -5.87
CA GLU A 376 47.77 29.13 -6.76
C GLU A 376 47.09 30.30 -7.48
N ALA A 377 47.83 31.38 -7.77
CA ALA A 377 47.27 32.59 -8.41
C ALA A 377 46.47 32.33 -9.70
N ARG A 378 46.82 31.29 -10.47
CA ARG A 378 46.08 30.86 -11.68
C ARG A 378 44.72 30.23 -11.35
N THR A 379 44.66 29.38 -10.32
CA THR A 379 43.40 28.78 -9.85
C THR A 379 42.52 29.86 -9.24
N GLN A 380 43.10 30.76 -8.45
CA GLN A 380 42.37 31.88 -7.87
C GLN A 380 41.80 32.80 -8.95
N LEU A 381 42.58 33.17 -9.97
CA LEU A 381 42.08 33.97 -11.10
C LEU A 381 40.94 33.26 -11.88
N LEU A 382 41.02 31.93 -12.03
CA LEU A 382 39.98 31.13 -12.69
C LEU A 382 38.67 31.17 -11.89
N PHE A 383 38.73 30.96 -10.58
CA PHE A 383 37.56 31.03 -9.69
C PHE A 383 37.04 32.46 -9.54
N THR A 384 37.89 33.49 -9.50
CA THR A 384 37.44 34.89 -9.48
C THR A 384 36.73 35.28 -10.77
N LYS A 385 37.20 34.81 -11.93
CA LYS A 385 36.62 35.16 -13.24
C LYS A 385 35.34 34.38 -13.56
N HIS A 386 35.20 33.16 -13.03
CA HIS A 386 34.09 32.26 -13.32
C HIS A 386 33.41 31.73 -12.05
N GLY A 387 33.35 32.56 -11.00
CA GLY A 387 32.94 32.16 -9.65
C GLY A 387 31.59 31.47 -9.61
N GLU A 388 30.57 32.11 -10.18
CA GLU A 388 29.20 31.58 -10.25
C GLU A 388 29.11 30.17 -10.87
N LEU A 389 29.92 29.90 -11.90
CA LEU A 389 29.93 28.59 -12.56
C LEU A 389 30.56 27.51 -11.68
N PHE A 390 31.65 27.82 -10.97
CA PHE A 390 32.31 26.88 -10.06
C PHE A 390 31.54 26.70 -8.75
N GLU A 391 30.88 27.74 -8.27
CA GLU A 391 29.99 27.72 -7.11
C GLU A 391 28.79 26.83 -7.40
N GLY A 392 28.06 27.08 -8.50
CA GLY A 392 26.94 26.22 -8.90
C GLY A 392 27.37 24.77 -9.14
N PHE A 393 28.56 24.53 -9.71
CA PHE A 393 29.09 23.17 -9.83
C PHE A 393 29.40 22.53 -8.47
N TRP A 394 29.94 23.30 -7.52
CA TRP A 394 30.24 22.82 -6.17
C TRP A 394 28.98 22.51 -5.37
N GLU A 395 27.96 23.36 -5.48
CA GLU A 395 26.63 23.11 -4.90
C GLU A 395 26.05 21.78 -5.41
N VAL A 396 26.14 21.49 -6.71
CA VAL A 396 25.73 20.18 -7.24
C VAL A 396 26.59 19.04 -6.68
N CYS A 397 27.91 19.23 -6.52
CA CYS A 397 28.76 18.22 -5.90
C CYS A 397 28.31 17.89 -4.46
N LEU A 398 27.90 18.91 -3.70
CA LEU A 398 27.42 18.76 -2.34
C LEU A 398 25.97 18.30 -2.24
N LEU A 399 25.15 18.57 -3.24
CA LEU A 399 23.82 17.98 -3.35
C LEU A 399 23.91 16.47 -3.61
N LEU A 400 24.89 16.04 -4.40
CA LEU A 400 25.11 14.65 -4.77
C LEU A 400 26.03 13.90 -3.80
N GLY A 401 26.86 14.58 -3.00
CA GLY A 401 27.92 13.96 -2.19
C GLY A 401 29.03 13.29 -3.02
N ARG A 402 29.14 13.65 -4.30
CA ARG A 402 30.10 13.09 -5.27
C ARG A 402 30.27 14.01 -6.47
N CYS A 403 31.24 13.70 -7.33
CA CYS A 403 31.39 14.40 -8.61
C CYS A 403 30.17 14.13 -9.52
N PRO A 404 29.50 15.16 -10.07
CA PRO A 404 28.46 15.00 -11.07
C PRO A 404 29.01 14.52 -12.41
N VAL A 405 28.18 13.84 -13.19
CA VAL A 405 28.41 13.62 -14.62
C VAL A 405 27.91 14.81 -15.46
N LYS A 406 28.16 14.79 -16.78
CA LYS A 406 27.78 15.89 -17.67
C LYS A 406 26.27 16.19 -17.59
N GLU A 407 25.45 15.16 -17.53
CA GLU A 407 23.98 15.28 -17.53
C GLU A 407 23.40 15.74 -16.18
N GLU A 408 24.21 15.77 -15.12
CA GLU A 408 23.77 16.15 -13.76
C GLU A 408 24.09 17.62 -13.43
N PHE A 409 24.63 18.38 -14.39
CA PHE A 409 24.93 19.80 -14.22
C PHE A 409 24.58 20.59 -15.49
N ASP A 410 23.60 21.49 -15.38
CA ASP A 410 23.01 22.20 -16.52
C ASP A 410 24.05 23.00 -17.32
N ARG A 411 25.05 23.58 -16.64
CA ARG A 411 26.13 24.37 -17.25
C ARG A 411 27.40 23.55 -17.53
N ALA A 412 27.28 22.23 -17.68
CA ALA A 412 28.44 21.36 -17.90
C ALA A 412 29.23 21.72 -19.15
N GLU A 413 28.60 22.20 -20.22
CA GLU A 413 29.32 22.56 -21.45
C GLU A 413 30.25 23.77 -21.25
N ASP A 414 29.77 24.81 -20.56
CA ASP A 414 30.58 25.97 -20.17
C ASP A 414 31.78 25.56 -19.33
N LEU A 415 31.54 24.69 -18.34
CA LEU A 415 32.59 24.21 -17.44
C LEU A 415 33.63 23.36 -18.18
N LEU A 416 33.19 22.48 -19.07
CA LEU A 416 34.06 21.64 -19.87
C LEU A 416 34.90 22.46 -20.86
N ALA A 417 34.35 23.54 -21.44
CA ALA A 417 35.11 24.44 -22.29
C ALA A 417 36.29 25.12 -21.55
N LEU A 418 36.13 25.39 -20.25
CA LEU A 418 37.16 26.04 -19.43
C LEU A 418 38.22 25.06 -18.91
N VAL A 419 37.81 23.90 -18.40
CA VAL A 419 38.72 22.98 -17.68
C VAL A 419 38.94 21.64 -18.36
N GLY A 420 38.11 21.27 -19.33
CA GLY A 420 38.20 20.08 -20.17
C GLY A 420 37.40 18.87 -19.68
N THR A 421 37.37 18.58 -18.37
CA THR A 421 36.66 17.39 -17.83
C THR A 421 36.02 17.67 -16.48
N MET A 422 34.88 17.01 -16.19
CA MET A 422 34.19 17.09 -14.89
C MET A 422 35.12 16.71 -13.72
N LYS A 423 35.90 15.64 -13.87
CA LYS A 423 36.88 15.20 -12.86
C LYS A 423 37.98 16.23 -12.59
N LYS A 424 38.33 17.06 -13.58
CA LYS A 424 39.31 18.13 -13.38
C LYS A 424 38.67 19.33 -12.69
N ALA A 425 37.43 19.70 -13.06
CA ALA A 425 36.65 20.70 -12.31
C ALA A 425 36.54 20.31 -10.84
N PHE A 426 36.13 19.08 -10.56
CA PHE A 426 35.97 18.56 -9.21
C PHE A 426 37.25 18.60 -8.38
N ARG A 427 38.40 18.21 -8.98
CA ARG A 427 39.71 18.32 -8.31
C ARG A 427 40.09 19.77 -7.99
N LEU A 428 39.72 20.72 -8.84
CA LEU A 428 39.95 22.15 -8.60
C LEU A 428 39.06 22.65 -7.47
N CYS A 429 37.77 22.29 -7.46
CA CYS A 429 36.85 22.64 -6.37
C CYS A 429 37.30 22.04 -5.03
N LEU A 430 37.76 20.78 -5.00
CA LEU A 430 38.33 20.16 -3.79
C LEU A 430 39.58 20.88 -3.26
N ALA A 431 40.33 21.57 -4.11
CA ALA A 431 41.49 22.36 -3.68
C ALA A 431 41.07 23.75 -3.17
N PHE A 432 39.95 24.27 -3.68
CA PHE A 432 39.47 25.63 -3.41
C PHE A 432 38.50 25.71 -2.21
N TYR A 433 37.53 24.79 -2.15
CA TYR A 433 36.48 24.73 -1.12
C TYR A 433 36.83 23.76 0.00
N ASP A 434 36.04 23.78 1.08
CA ASP A 434 36.24 22.89 2.20
C ASP A 434 35.88 21.43 1.85
N LYS A 435 36.86 20.54 1.96
CA LYS A 435 36.64 19.10 1.77
C LYS A 435 35.77 18.49 2.86
N GLU A 436 35.74 19.06 4.06
CA GLU A 436 34.93 18.56 5.17
C GLU A 436 33.44 18.65 4.85
N GLU A 437 32.98 19.73 4.18
CA GLU A 437 31.60 19.88 3.72
C GLU A 437 31.19 18.73 2.78
N LEU A 438 32.09 18.37 1.86
CA LEU A 438 31.82 17.27 0.93
C LEU A 438 31.80 15.90 1.62
N GLU A 439 32.68 15.65 2.59
CA GLU A 439 32.65 14.38 3.34
C GLU A 439 31.39 14.26 4.21
N ILE A 440 30.91 15.36 4.79
CA ILE A 440 29.61 15.42 5.48
C ILE A 440 28.49 15.11 4.48
N SER A 441 28.46 15.80 3.33
CA SER A 441 27.49 15.56 2.27
C SER A 441 27.49 14.11 1.79
N ARG A 442 28.67 13.55 1.52
CA ARG A 442 28.87 12.16 1.10
C ARG A 442 28.32 11.18 2.14
N LYS A 443 28.64 11.39 3.41
CA LYS A 443 28.11 10.58 4.51
C LYS A 443 26.58 10.68 4.55
N MET A 444 26.05 11.90 4.49
CA MET A 444 24.61 12.13 4.55
C MET A 444 23.87 11.46 3.38
N ARG A 445 24.38 11.61 2.15
CA ARG A 445 23.80 11.00 0.96
C ARG A 445 23.80 9.47 1.03
N ARG A 446 24.92 8.88 1.47
CA ARG A 446 25.04 7.44 1.66
C ARG A 446 24.03 6.93 2.70
N GLU A 447 23.89 7.63 3.82
CA GLU A 447 22.92 7.29 4.87
C GLU A 447 21.47 7.39 4.38
N ASP A 448 21.11 8.44 3.66
CA ASP A 448 19.76 8.63 3.11
C ASP A 448 19.38 7.48 2.16
N LEU A 449 20.33 7.09 1.29
CA LEU A 449 20.16 5.94 0.40
C LEU A 449 20.03 4.64 1.19
N LEU A 450 20.81 4.48 2.26
CA LEU A 450 20.75 3.28 3.10
C LEU A 450 19.40 3.16 3.81
N VAL A 451 18.85 4.26 4.34
CA VAL A 451 17.50 4.32 4.92
C VAL A 451 16.46 3.98 3.86
N TYR A 452 16.53 4.62 2.69
CA TYR A 452 15.63 4.33 1.57
C TYR A 452 15.64 2.84 1.17
N PHE A 453 16.82 2.24 1.00
CA PHE A 453 16.92 0.83 0.63
C PHE A 453 16.42 -0.08 1.75
N ALA A 454 16.68 0.24 3.02
CA ALA A 454 16.23 -0.56 4.16
C ALA A 454 14.70 -0.58 4.25
N VAL A 455 14.07 0.60 4.18
CA VAL A 455 12.60 0.74 4.24
C VAL A 455 11.93 0.14 3.01
N SER A 456 12.58 0.20 1.83
CA SER A 456 12.06 -0.42 0.61
C SER A 456 11.95 -1.95 0.68
N LEU A 457 12.53 -2.61 1.69
CA LEU A 457 12.42 -4.07 1.87
C LEU A 457 11.02 -4.52 2.34
N PHE A 458 10.20 -3.62 2.90
CA PHE A 458 8.83 -3.94 3.30
C PHE A 458 7.87 -4.12 2.11
N GLY A 459 8.21 -3.57 0.94
CA GLY A 459 7.39 -3.69 -0.29
C GLY A 459 7.77 -4.89 -1.17
N LYS A 460 6.97 -5.15 -2.22
CA LYS A 460 7.35 -6.10 -3.30
C LYS A 460 8.70 -5.64 -3.89
N ARG A 461 9.76 -6.46 -3.77
CA ARG A 461 11.12 -6.13 -4.27
C ARG A 461 11.07 -5.67 -5.72
N LYS A 462 11.52 -4.44 -5.99
CA LYS A 462 11.50 -3.92 -7.36
C LYS A 462 12.78 -4.21 -8.13
N PRO A 463 12.68 -4.47 -9.45
CA PRO A 463 13.85 -4.69 -10.27
C PRO A 463 14.75 -3.45 -10.31
N TYR A 464 16.06 -3.66 -10.17
CA TYR A 464 17.09 -2.62 -10.35
C TYR A 464 16.95 -1.82 -11.67
N LYS A 465 16.35 -2.42 -12.70
CA LYS A 465 16.10 -1.79 -14.00
C LYS A 465 15.28 -0.50 -13.90
N HIS A 466 14.34 -0.41 -12.95
CA HIS A 466 13.46 0.75 -12.78
C HIS A 466 14.03 1.82 -11.84
N GLN A 467 15.29 1.68 -11.41
CA GLN A 467 15.96 2.73 -10.64
C GLN A 467 16.35 3.90 -11.55
N PRO A 468 16.18 5.17 -11.10
CA PRO A 468 16.71 6.33 -11.80
C PRO A 468 18.22 6.23 -12.06
N GLU A 469 18.70 6.81 -13.17
CA GLU A 469 20.13 6.75 -13.53
C GLU A 469 21.02 7.41 -12.48
N GLN A 470 20.56 8.48 -11.84
CA GLN A 470 21.27 9.10 -10.71
C GLN A 470 21.47 8.11 -9.57
N THR A 471 20.43 7.37 -9.17
CA THR A 471 20.51 6.35 -8.11
C THR A 471 21.48 5.23 -8.47
N LYS A 472 21.52 4.79 -9.74
CA LYS A 472 22.48 3.78 -10.19
C LYS A 472 23.92 4.25 -10.04
N ARG A 473 24.18 5.52 -10.34
CA ARG A 473 25.51 6.15 -10.14
C ARG A 473 25.84 6.28 -8.66
N ASP A 474 24.87 6.69 -7.85
CA ASP A 474 25.01 6.79 -6.39
C ASP A 474 25.34 5.42 -5.76
N ILE A 475 24.65 4.36 -6.17
CA ILE A 475 24.94 2.99 -5.71
C ILE A 475 26.39 2.61 -6.01
N LYS A 476 26.86 2.90 -7.22
CA LYS A 476 28.23 2.61 -7.63
C LYS A 476 29.25 3.40 -6.82
N GLU A 477 28.98 4.67 -6.54
CA GLU A 477 29.89 5.53 -5.77
C GLU A 477 29.93 5.16 -4.28
N PHE A 478 28.77 4.95 -3.65
CA PHE A 478 28.69 4.84 -2.18
C PHE A 478 28.70 3.40 -1.65
N PHE A 479 28.36 2.43 -2.48
CA PHE A 479 28.23 1.02 -2.09
C PHE A 479 28.98 0.04 -3.00
N GLU A 480 29.63 0.54 -4.06
CA GLU A 480 30.29 -0.21 -5.14
C GLU A 480 29.33 -1.01 -6.04
N THR A 481 28.45 -1.80 -5.43
CA THR A 481 27.49 -2.66 -6.12
C THR A 481 26.11 -2.60 -5.48
N HIS A 482 25.06 -2.83 -6.28
CA HIS A 482 23.69 -2.93 -5.77
C HIS A 482 23.51 -4.05 -4.73
N LYS A 483 24.25 -5.16 -4.87
CA LYS A 483 24.21 -6.26 -3.90
C LYS A 483 24.76 -5.84 -2.54
N SER A 484 25.85 -5.06 -2.53
CA SER A 484 26.42 -4.51 -1.29
C SER A 484 25.45 -3.54 -0.62
N ALA A 485 24.84 -2.63 -1.39
CA ALA A 485 23.81 -1.71 -0.89
C ALA A 485 22.64 -2.46 -0.23
N GLN A 486 22.11 -3.50 -0.88
CA GLN A 486 21.02 -4.30 -0.31
C GLN A 486 21.44 -5.08 0.93
N SER A 487 22.66 -5.61 0.98
CA SER A 487 23.17 -6.32 2.15
C SER A 487 23.24 -5.40 3.37
N GLN A 488 23.85 -4.22 3.20
CA GLN A 488 23.95 -3.22 4.27
C GLN A 488 22.57 -2.73 4.72
N ALA A 489 21.65 -2.48 3.77
CA ALA A 489 20.29 -2.06 4.07
C ALA A 489 19.50 -3.12 4.84
N THR A 490 19.68 -4.40 4.47
CA THR A 490 19.05 -5.54 5.15
C THR A 490 19.57 -5.68 6.57
N GLU A 491 20.87 -5.58 6.76
CA GLU A 491 21.50 -5.61 8.08
C GLU A 491 20.99 -4.46 8.97
N LEU A 492 20.96 -3.23 8.45
CA LEU A 492 20.43 -2.06 9.16
C LEU A 492 18.96 -2.26 9.54
N LEU A 493 18.15 -2.82 8.65
CA LEU A 493 16.74 -3.07 8.95
C LEU A 493 16.59 -4.08 10.09
N PHE A 494 17.35 -5.18 10.10
CA PHE A 494 17.25 -6.17 11.19
C PHE A 494 17.67 -5.61 12.55
N GLN A 495 18.62 -4.66 12.56
CA GLN A 495 19.06 -4.00 13.79
C GLN A 495 17.97 -3.21 14.52
N ILE A 496 16.84 -2.85 13.88
CA ILE A 496 15.75 -2.15 14.58
C ILE A 496 15.09 -3.01 15.67
N SER A 497 15.31 -4.33 15.62
CA SER A 497 14.82 -5.29 16.62
C SER A 497 15.78 -5.47 17.80
N ASP A 498 17.00 -4.92 17.73
CA ASP A 498 17.98 -4.94 18.81
C ASP A 498 17.71 -3.79 19.78
N THR A 499 17.02 -4.09 20.87
CA THR A 499 16.62 -3.10 21.88
C THR A 499 17.83 -2.41 22.53
N GLN A 500 18.94 -3.12 22.72
CA GLN A 500 20.15 -2.55 23.30
C GLN A 500 20.78 -1.54 22.35
N ARG A 501 20.78 -1.84 21.05
CA ARG A 501 21.26 -0.90 20.04
C ARG A 501 20.35 0.32 19.93
N ILE A 502 19.04 0.14 19.95
CA ILE A 502 18.07 1.25 19.95
C ILE A 502 18.27 2.15 21.17
N GLU A 503 18.47 1.57 22.36
CA GLU A 503 18.78 2.32 23.57
C GLU A 503 20.02 3.20 23.42
N GLN A 504 21.13 2.61 22.94
CA GLN A 504 22.39 3.34 22.71
C GLN A 504 22.21 4.51 21.74
N GLU A 505 21.49 4.29 20.63
CA GLU A 505 21.25 5.34 19.64
C GLU A 505 20.29 6.42 20.18
N CYS A 506 19.30 6.06 21.00
CA CYS A 506 18.42 7.03 21.66
C CYS A 506 19.19 7.91 22.66
N LEU A 507 20.10 7.33 23.45
CA LEU A 507 20.97 8.09 24.36
C LEU A 507 21.90 9.03 23.59
N ALA A 508 22.49 8.57 22.49
CA ALA A 508 23.33 9.40 21.63
C ALA A 508 22.52 10.54 20.97
N ALA A 509 21.30 10.25 20.52
CA ALA A 509 20.39 11.26 19.99
C ALA A 509 20.06 12.33 21.05
N HIS A 510 19.74 11.93 22.29
CA HIS A 510 19.44 12.87 23.36
C HIS A 510 20.59 13.86 23.65
N GLN A 511 21.84 13.43 23.47
CA GLN A 511 23.02 14.28 23.64
C GLN A 511 23.29 15.24 22.47
N THR A 512 22.77 14.93 21.27
CA THR A 512 23.13 15.63 20.02
C THR A 512 21.98 16.43 19.42
N LEU A 513 20.74 16.06 19.71
CA LEU A 513 19.56 16.80 19.27
C LEU A 513 19.49 18.16 19.98
N PRO A 514 19.03 19.22 19.31
CA PRO A 514 18.87 20.53 19.94
C PRO A 514 17.94 20.50 21.16
N GLN A 515 16.84 19.76 21.07
CA GLN A 515 15.88 19.53 22.15
C GLN A 515 15.28 18.11 22.05
N SER A 516 15.15 17.43 23.18
CA SER A 516 14.46 16.15 23.30
C SER A 516 14.28 15.79 24.78
N VAL A 517 13.32 14.90 25.07
CA VAL A 517 13.05 14.41 26.41
C VAL A 517 13.29 12.90 26.46
N LEU A 518 14.21 12.48 27.34
CA LEU A 518 14.43 11.09 27.68
C LEU A 518 13.69 10.76 28.98
N VAL A 519 12.79 9.78 28.92
CA VAL A 519 12.07 9.28 30.10
C VAL A 519 12.70 7.98 30.56
N GLU A 520 12.93 7.87 31.86
CA GLU A 520 13.44 6.67 32.52
C GLU A 520 12.34 6.00 33.35
N GLU A 521 12.36 4.66 33.39
CA GLU A 521 11.54 3.85 34.29
C GLU A 521 12.45 2.90 35.05
N CYS A 522 12.32 2.84 36.38
CA CYS A 522 13.21 2.04 37.23
C CYS A 522 14.70 2.32 36.98
N ASP A 523 15.05 3.61 36.85
CA ASP A 523 16.42 4.09 36.57
C ASP A 523 17.01 3.55 35.25
N GLN A 524 16.17 3.16 34.28
CA GLN A 524 16.58 2.70 32.96
C GLN A 524 15.90 3.51 31.86
N PRO A 525 16.58 3.84 30.75
CA PRO A 525 15.97 4.55 29.62
C PRO A 525 14.77 3.80 29.06
N HIS A 526 13.61 4.44 29.06
CA HIS A 526 12.35 3.84 28.61
C HIS A 526 11.92 4.38 27.24
N SER A 527 12.01 5.68 27.03
CA SER A 527 11.59 6.31 25.78
C SER A 527 12.28 7.63 25.49
N LEU A 528 12.45 7.93 24.20
CA LEU A 528 12.92 9.22 23.71
C LEU A 528 11.79 9.93 22.96
N THR A 529 11.50 11.18 23.33
CA THR A 529 10.50 12.02 22.66
C THR A 529 11.16 13.28 22.10
N PHE A 530 10.87 13.62 20.85
CA PHE A 530 11.48 14.77 20.16
C PHE A 530 10.53 15.35 19.11
N HIS A 531 10.74 16.60 18.72
CA HIS A 531 9.96 17.24 17.67
C HIS A 531 10.31 16.70 16.27
N LYS A 532 9.31 16.56 15.38
CA LYS A 532 9.47 15.96 14.04
C LYS A 532 10.57 16.61 13.20
N GLN A 533 10.85 17.91 13.43
CA GLN A 533 11.89 18.64 12.69
C GLN A 533 13.30 18.06 12.91
N TYR A 534 13.51 17.33 13.99
CA TYR A 534 14.80 16.72 14.31
C TYR A 534 14.94 15.29 13.77
N LEU A 535 13.93 14.75 13.09
CA LEU A 535 13.94 13.39 12.54
C LEU A 535 15.14 13.14 11.62
N ASP A 536 15.51 14.13 10.82
CA ASP A 536 16.63 14.05 9.88
C ASP A 536 18.01 14.17 10.53
N LEU A 537 18.07 14.55 11.82
CA LEU A 537 19.31 14.59 12.61
C LEU A 537 19.62 13.25 13.29
N LEU A 538 18.65 12.34 13.34
CA LEU A 538 18.83 11.03 13.95
C LEU A 538 19.81 10.15 13.15
N SER A 539 20.36 9.15 13.81
CA SER A 539 21.19 8.13 13.16
C SER A 539 20.36 7.31 12.14
N PRO A 540 21.01 6.68 11.14
CA PRO A 540 20.31 5.84 10.17
C PRO A 540 19.44 4.77 10.82
N LEU A 541 19.88 4.18 11.95
CA LEU A 541 19.11 3.15 12.64
C LEU A 541 17.78 3.67 13.17
N LEU A 542 17.80 4.80 13.90
CA LEU A 542 16.57 5.40 14.42
C LEU A 542 15.67 5.95 13.29
N ARG A 543 16.28 6.48 12.21
CA ARG A 543 15.51 6.88 11.02
C ARG A 543 14.81 5.69 10.36
N VAL A 544 15.46 4.52 10.27
CA VAL A 544 14.82 3.29 9.79
C VAL A 544 13.74 2.82 10.77
N TYR A 545 13.97 2.87 12.09
CA TYR A 545 12.97 2.52 13.10
C TYR A 545 11.70 3.36 12.95
N VAL A 546 11.84 4.70 12.93
CA VAL A 546 10.71 5.62 12.76
C VAL A 546 10.05 5.40 11.39
N SER A 547 10.84 5.32 10.31
CA SER A 547 10.30 5.12 8.96
C SER A 547 9.55 3.80 8.81
N SER A 548 9.96 2.75 9.52
CA SER A 548 9.27 1.45 9.53
C SER A 548 7.88 1.56 10.15
N ALA A 549 7.73 2.33 11.22
CA ALA A 549 6.41 2.64 11.79
C ALA A 549 5.58 3.52 10.84
N LEU A 550 6.20 4.51 10.19
CA LEU A 550 5.53 5.40 9.23
C LEU A 550 5.06 4.69 7.95
N GLN A 551 5.57 3.51 7.62
CA GLN A 551 4.98 2.67 6.57
C GLN A 551 3.53 2.27 6.88
N LEU A 552 3.18 2.16 8.16
CA LEU A 552 1.82 1.82 8.59
C LEU A 552 0.93 3.06 8.71
N TYR A 553 1.50 4.21 9.13
CA TYR A 553 0.73 5.44 9.39
C TYR A 553 0.63 6.38 8.17
N GLY A 554 1.75 6.71 7.53
CA GLY A 554 1.82 7.79 6.54
C GLY A 554 2.81 8.88 6.94
N GLU A 555 2.57 10.12 6.54
CA GLU A 555 3.42 11.28 6.82
C GLU A 555 3.04 12.02 8.10
N LEU A 556 3.99 12.79 8.65
CA LEU A 556 3.92 13.45 9.95
C LEU A 556 3.34 14.88 9.88
N GLU A 557 2.34 15.15 9.05
CA GLU A 557 1.86 16.53 8.82
C GLU A 557 1.25 17.14 10.09
N ASP A 558 0.23 16.48 10.63
CA ASP A 558 -0.48 16.91 11.84
C ASP A 558 0.25 16.54 13.14
N ILE A 559 1.39 15.85 13.03
CA ILE A 559 2.19 15.38 14.17
C ILE A 559 3.28 16.40 14.48
N GLN A 560 3.50 16.71 15.76
CA GLN A 560 4.63 17.54 16.19
C GLN A 560 5.66 16.71 16.94
N LEU A 561 5.23 15.80 17.82
CA LEU A 561 6.16 15.00 18.63
C LEU A 561 6.16 13.53 18.22
N ILE A 562 7.36 12.95 18.16
CA ILE A 562 7.61 11.53 17.92
C ILE A 562 8.21 10.95 19.18
N LYS A 563 7.62 9.86 19.68
CA LYS A 563 8.08 9.11 20.85
C LYS A 563 8.49 7.69 20.47
N ILE A 564 9.77 7.39 20.60
CA ILE A 564 10.36 6.05 20.42
C ILE A 564 10.29 5.31 21.76
N HIS A 565 9.60 4.17 21.81
CA HIS A 565 9.60 3.28 22.97
C HIS A 565 10.71 2.25 22.83
N ILE A 566 11.75 2.37 23.65
CA ILE A 566 13.03 1.65 23.46
C ILE A 566 12.84 0.14 23.53
N THR A 567 12.04 -0.35 24.47
CA THR A 567 11.96 -1.78 24.81
C THR A 567 10.81 -2.53 24.14
N SER A 568 9.79 -1.82 23.64
CA SER A 568 8.52 -2.44 23.25
C SER A 568 8.26 -2.50 21.74
N GLY A 569 9.17 -1.99 20.91
CA GLY A 569 8.99 -1.97 19.44
C GLY A 569 7.82 -1.08 19.00
N LYS A 570 7.51 -0.04 19.77
CA LYS A 570 6.37 0.86 19.56
C LYS A 570 6.85 2.26 19.23
N LEU A 571 6.07 2.94 18.39
CA LEU A 571 6.21 4.37 18.14
C LEU A 571 4.90 5.06 18.56
N THR A 572 4.99 6.21 19.22
CA THR A 572 3.84 7.08 19.45
C THR A 572 4.04 8.40 18.73
N LEU A 573 3.02 8.83 18.00
CA LEU A 573 2.95 10.12 17.34
C LEU A 573 1.92 10.98 18.08
N LEU A 574 2.26 12.24 18.30
CA LEU A 574 1.43 13.20 19.02
C LEU A 574 1.23 14.44 18.16
N GLY A 575 -0.02 14.67 17.78
CA GLY A 575 -0.47 15.85 17.06
C GLY A 575 -1.17 16.83 18.01
N TYR A 576 -0.82 18.10 17.90
CA TYR A 576 -1.28 19.17 18.77
C TYR A 576 -1.92 20.30 17.97
N GLU A 577 -2.95 20.92 18.53
CA GLU A 577 -3.55 22.13 17.98
C GLU A 577 -2.67 23.35 18.26
N ASP A 578 -2.56 24.24 17.26
CA ASP A 578 -1.85 25.52 17.33
C ASP A 578 -0.47 25.46 18.02
N PHE A 579 0.26 24.36 17.79
CA PHE A 579 1.53 24.08 18.45
C PHE A 579 2.54 25.21 18.31
N GLU A 580 2.56 25.94 17.20
CA GLU A 580 3.50 27.04 16.98
C GLU A 580 3.18 28.29 17.82
N HIS A 581 1.90 28.53 18.11
CA HIS A 581 1.43 29.79 18.70
C HIS A 581 1.02 29.69 20.17
N GLU A 582 0.68 28.49 20.65
CA GLU A 582 0.36 28.27 22.06
C GLU A 582 1.57 27.75 22.83
N ASP A 583 1.75 28.25 24.06
CA ASP A 583 2.78 27.76 24.99
C ASP A 583 2.42 26.38 25.55
N ASN A 584 1.12 26.11 25.69
CA ASN A 584 0.58 24.87 26.23
C ASN A 584 -0.46 24.29 25.24
N PRO A 585 0.00 23.78 24.10
CA PRO A 585 -0.90 23.35 23.04
C PRO A 585 -1.67 22.10 23.43
N ARG A 586 -2.89 21.97 22.92
CA ARG A 586 -3.81 20.89 23.25
C ARG A 586 -3.58 19.68 22.36
N LEU A 587 -3.58 18.49 22.95
CA LEU A 587 -3.42 17.24 22.21
C LEU A 587 -4.65 16.99 21.33
N LYS A 588 -4.46 17.10 20.01
CA LYS A 588 -5.49 16.86 18.99
C LYS A 588 -5.64 15.37 18.73
N GLU A 589 -4.51 14.70 18.48
CA GLU A 589 -4.47 13.29 18.14
C GLU A 589 -3.28 12.60 18.77
N ARG A 590 -3.48 11.33 19.13
CA ARG A 590 -2.39 10.44 19.51
C ARG A 590 -2.51 9.15 18.73
N VAL A 591 -1.41 8.76 18.10
CA VAL A 591 -1.34 7.53 17.31
C VAL A 591 -0.30 6.60 17.91
N LYS A 592 -0.67 5.35 18.18
CA LYS A 592 0.26 4.34 18.70
C LYS A 592 0.44 3.24 17.68
N ILE A 593 1.66 3.11 17.19
CA ILE A 593 2.04 2.15 16.15
C ILE A 593 2.78 0.99 16.82
N LYS A 594 2.22 -0.21 16.72
CA LYS A 594 2.79 -1.46 17.24
C LYS A 594 3.40 -2.22 16.07
N MET A 595 4.69 -2.03 15.82
CA MET A 595 5.32 -2.52 14.58
C MET A 595 5.28 -4.06 14.46
N ALA A 596 5.46 -4.79 15.56
CA ALA A 596 5.41 -6.25 15.57
C ALA A 596 4.02 -6.81 15.25
N GLU A 597 2.97 -6.10 15.65
CA GLU A 597 1.57 -6.47 15.43
C GLU A 597 1.02 -5.93 14.09
N GLN A 598 1.79 -5.08 13.40
CA GLN A 598 1.37 -4.32 12.22
C GLN A 598 0.06 -3.53 12.46
N ASP A 599 -0.09 -3.02 13.68
CA ASP A 599 -1.31 -2.41 14.18
C ASP A 599 -1.10 -0.93 14.53
N VAL A 600 -2.15 -0.13 14.33
CA VAL A 600 -2.15 1.32 14.52
C VAL A 600 -3.40 1.72 15.30
N ASP A 601 -3.22 2.10 16.56
CA ASP A 601 -4.29 2.63 17.39
C ASP A 601 -4.39 4.15 17.21
N PHE A 602 -5.55 4.64 16.75
CA PHE A 602 -5.88 6.06 16.70
C PHE A 602 -6.69 6.44 17.94
N PHE A 603 -6.23 7.47 18.65
CA PHE A 603 -6.92 8.10 19.76
C PHE A 603 -7.26 9.53 19.36
N ASP A 604 -8.45 9.70 18.79
CA ASP A 604 -9.02 11.00 18.45
C ASP A 604 -9.72 11.56 19.68
N TYR A 605 -9.26 12.71 20.16
CA TYR A 605 -9.88 13.38 21.29
C TYR A 605 -10.96 14.34 20.78
N VAL A 606 -12.14 13.79 20.48
CA VAL A 606 -13.28 14.54 19.92
C VAL A 606 -14.06 15.33 21.01
N ASP A 607 -13.87 15.00 22.29
CA ASP A 607 -14.51 15.70 23.41
C ASP A 607 -13.63 16.86 23.93
N GLU A 608 -14.02 18.10 23.62
CA GLU A 608 -13.33 19.34 24.04
C GLU A 608 -13.11 19.46 25.55
N GLN A 609 -13.89 18.73 26.37
CA GLN A 609 -13.84 18.82 27.83
C GLN A 609 -12.66 18.07 28.49
N TYR A 610 -11.90 17.25 27.75
CA TYR A 610 -10.83 16.41 28.30
C TYR A 610 -9.55 16.36 27.46
N LEU A 611 -9.23 17.42 26.70
CA LEU A 611 -7.99 17.49 25.94
C LEU A 611 -6.79 17.63 26.89
N ALA A 612 -5.91 16.63 26.88
CA ALA A 612 -4.63 16.70 27.57
C ALA A 612 -3.79 17.84 26.98
N VAL A 613 -3.15 18.63 27.83
CA VAL A 613 -2.34 19.77 27.43
C VAL A 613 -0.87 19.39 27.49
N LEU A 614 -0.06 19.83 26.52
CA LEU A 614 1.39 19.67 26.59
C LEU A 614 1.98 20.69 27.57
N GLU A 615 2.53 20.20 28.66
CA GLU A 615 3.37 20.99 29.56
C GLU A 615 4.83 20.96 29.09
N GLY A 616 5.54 22.08 29.21
CA GLY A 616 6.99 22.15 28.91
C GLY A 616 7.32 22.00 27.42
N LYS A 617 6.57 22.66 26.54
CA LYS A 617 6.81 22.68 25.08
C LYS A 617 8.26 23.03 24.71
N ASP A 618 8.89 23.91 25.48
CA ASP A 618 10.29 24.36 25.36
C ASP A 618 11.33 23.23 25.52
N GLN A 619 10.94 22.09 26.10
CA GLN A 619 11.79 20.89 26.19
C GLN A 619 11.87 20.12 24.87
N TYR A 620 10.99 20.42 23.90
CA TYR A 620 10.88 19.70 22.64
C TYR A 620 11.27 20.55 21.43
N VAL A 621 11.13 21.87 21.53
CA VAL A 621 11.47 22.83 20.46
C VAL A 621 12.18 24.02 21.09
N ALA A 622 13.24 24.50 20.42
CA ALA A 622 14.10 25.59 20.88
C ALA A 622 13.51 26.96 20.59
#